data_AF-A0A4Q7P1H8-F1
#
_entry.id   AF-A0A4Q7P1H8-F1
#
_cell.length_a   1.000
_cell.length_b   1.000
_cell.length_c   1.000
_cell.angle_alpha   90.00
_cell.angle_beta   90.00
_cell.angle_gamma   90.00
#
_symmetry.space_group_name_H-M   'P 1'
#
loop_
_entity.id
_entity.type
_entity.pdbx_description
1 polymer ?
#
loop_
_entity_poly.entity_id
_entity_poly.type
_entity_poly.pdbx_seq_one_letter_code
_entity_poly.pdbx_strand_id
1 'polypeptide(L)'
;MLLVIQVYCGFAQNQFNLTIERKLTTAHCTLGYLIADDEVLCYSLELPWKDNQNNISCIPEGTYDGILRYDKTDGWRIQLKDVPNRTGVQIHMGNYTSQIKGCILVGKSASIDQCSVQNSAAAYQKLKKAFYGTSTPNSTPNKTITLTFK
;
A
#
# COMPACT_ATOMS: atom_id res chain seq x y z
N MET A 1 14.35 36.75 11.34
CA MET A 1 13.35 36.07 10.51
C MET A 1 14.10 35.14 9.56
N LEU A 2 14.33 33.90 9.96
CA LEU A 2 15.12 32.96 9.16
C LEU A 2 14.28 32.49 7.98
N LEU A 3 14.80 32.71 6.78
CA LEU A 3 14.32 32.16 5.52
C LEU A 3 14.65 30.65 5.53
N VAL A 4 13.64 29.78 5.56
CA VAL A 4 13.84 28.34 5.33
C VAL A 4 13.93 28.15 3.83
N ILE A 5 15.16 28.04 3.31
CA ILE A 5 15.40 27.68 1.92
C ILE A 5 15.08 26.18 1.80
N GLN A 6 13.90 25.87 1.26
CA GLN A 6 13.53 24.51 0.92
C GLN A 6 14.27 24.14 -0.38
N VAL A 7 15.50 23.66 -0.22
CA VAL A 7 16.30 23.14 -1.33
C VAL A 7 15.69 21.79 -1.74
N TYR A 8 14.77 21.81 -2.70
CA TYR A 8 14.42 20.60 -3.45
C TYR A 8 15.56 20.30 -4.44
N CYS A 9 16.70 19.85 -3.92
CA CYS A 9 17.76 19.27 -4.74
C CYS A 9 17.36 17.82 -5.06
N GLY A 10 17.19 17.52 -6.34
CA GLY A 10 16.80 16.22 -6.87
C GLY A 10 17.85 15.13 -6.63
N PHE A 11 17.93 14.63 -5.41
CA PHE A 11 18.42 13.29 -5.16
C PHE A 11 17.28 12.33 -5.51
N ALA A 12 17.51 11.42 -6.47
CA ALA A 12 16.63 10.28 -6.64
C ALA A 12 16.56 9.57 -5.28
N GLN A 13 15.40 9.59 -4.62
CA GLN A 13 15.24 8.88 -3.37
C GLN A 13 15.48 7.39 -3.65
N ASN A 14 16.57 6.85 -3.10
CA ASN A 14 16.92 5.42 -3.19
C ASN A 14 15.97 4.54 -2.34
N GLN A 15 15.04 5.16 -1.63
CA GLN A 15 14.02 4.52 -0.82
C GLN A 15 12.65 4.98 -1.27
N PHE A 16 11.67 4.10 -1.15
CA PHE A 16 10.26 4.38 -1.31
C PHE A 16 9.55 3.86 -0.06
N ASN A 17 9.19 4.77 0.84
CA ASN A 17 8.65 4.42 2.14
C ASN A 17 7.13 4.47 2.09
N LEU A 18 6.52 3.31 2.30
CA LEU A 18 5.08 3.17 2.42
C LEU A 18 4.69 2.94 3.88
N THR A 19 3.60 3.56 4.31
CA THR A 19 2.95 3.26 5.58
C THR A 19 1.48 2.93 5.34
N ILE A 20 1.04 1.78 5.83
CA ILE A 20 -0.38 1.50 6.08
C ILE A 20 -0.68 1.99 7.48
N GLU A 21 -1.43 3.09 7.57
CA GLU A 21 -1.86 3.67 8.83
C GLU A 21 -3.33 3.29 9.07
N ARG A 22 -3.55 2.31 9.94
CA ARG A 22 -4.88 1.78 10.27
C ARG A 22 -5.63 2.80 11.12
N LYS A 23 -6.85 3.15 10.71
CA LYS A 23 -7.67 4.17 11.39
C LYS A 23 -8.91 3.60 12.02
N LEU A 24 -9.48 2.56 11.43
CA LEU A 24 -10.69 1.93 11.91
C LEU A 24 -10.61 0.42 11.74
N THR A 25 -10.85 -0.31 12.81
CA THR A 25 -11.01 -1.76 12.77
C THR A 25 -12.39 -2.12 13.26
N THR A 26 -13.08 -2.96 12.49
CA THR A 26 -14.38 -3.55 12.83
C THR A 26 -14.25 -5.07 12.88
N ALA A 27 -15.36 -5.77 13.17
CA ALA A 27 -15.40 -7.22 13.07
C ALA A 27 -15.21 -7.75 11.63
N HIS A 28 -15.36 -6.90 10.61
CA HIS A 28 -15.44 -7.29 9.20
C HIS A 28 -14.29 -6.75 8.34
N CYS A 29 -13.62 -5.68 8.76
CA CYS A 29 -12.53 -5.08 8.00
C CYS A 29 -11.63 -4.19 8.88
N THR A 30 -10.46 -3.87 8.34
CA THR A 30 -9.62 -2.77 8.81
C THR A 30 -9.46 -1.75 7.68
N LEU A 31 -9.80 -0.50 7.94
CA LEU A 31 -9.68 0.62 7.02
C LEU A 31 -8.58 1.57 7.51
N GLY A 32 -7.88 2.18 6.56
CA GLY A 32 -6.80 3.11 6.87
C GLY A 32 -6.39 3.95 5.68
N TYR A 33 -5.18 4.48 5.77
CA TYR A 33 -4.52 5.20 4.70
C TYR A 33 -3.30 4.42 4.22
N LEU A 34 -3.03 4.51 2.91
CA LEU A 34 -1.71 4.25 2.35
C LEU A 34 -1.01 5.59 2.16
N ILE A 35 0.10 5.76 2.85
CA ILE A 35 0.96 6.94 2.84
C ILE A 35 2.25 6.57 2.11
N ALA A 36 2.72 7.43 1.21
CA ALA A 36 4.03 7.29 0.58
C ALA A 36 4.87 8.53 0.85
N ASP A 37 6.07 8.34 1.39
CA ASP A 37 7.03 9.42 1.67
C ASP A 37 6.35 10.61 2.39
N ASP A 38 5.61 10.30 3.45
CA ASP A 38 4.83 11.22 4.31
C ASP A 38 3.59 11.88 3.68
N GLU A 39 3.25 11.55 2.43
CA GLU A 39 2.03 12.02 1.77
C GLU A 39 0.94 10.95 1.72
N VAL A 40 -0.28 11.31 2.15
CA VAL A 40 -1.45 10.41 2.02
C VAL A 40 -1.79 10.21 0.54
N LEU A 41 -1.59 8.99 0.05
CA LEU A 41 -1.90 8.64 -1.32
C LEU A 41 -3.38 8.29 -1.48
N CYS A 42 -3.89 7.36 -0.68
CA CYS A 42 -5.22 6.79 -0.85
C CYS A 42 -5.70 6.08 0.42
N TYR A 43 -6.94 5.58 0.38
CA TYR A 43 -7.47 4.69 1.41
C TYR A 43 -6.94 3.27 1.21
N SER A 44 -6.76 2.55 2.31
CA SER A 44 -6.46 1.12 2.34
C SER A 44 -7.61 0.33 2.97
N LEU A 45 -7.75 -0.93 2.54
CA LEU A 45 -8.68 -1.91 3.10
C LEU A 45 -7.97 -3.24 3.28
N GLU A 46 -8.07 -3.77 4.49
CA GLU A 46 -7.55 -5.07 4.90
C GLU A 46 -8.67 -5.91 5.55
N LEU A 47 -8.41 -7.21 5.73
CA LEU A 47 -9.21 -8.07 6.61
C LEU A 47 -9.08 -7.61 8.08
N PRO A 48 -10.01 -7.96 8.98
CA PRO A 48 -9.83 -7.68 10.41
C PRO A 48 -8.65 -8.48 10.98
N TRP A 49 -8.10 -8.06 12.12
CA TRP A 49 -7.09 -8.85 12.83
C TRP A 49 -7.70 -10.13 13.40
N LYS A 50 -7.05 -11.27 13.14
CA LYS A 50 -7.39 -12.61 13.65
C LYS A 50 -6.13 -13.37 14.04
N ASP A 51 -5.26 -12.74 14.82
CA ASP A 51 -4.04 -13.36 15.37
C ASP A 51 -3.13 -13.97 14.29
N ASN A 52 -2.90 -13.20 13.24
CA ASN A 52 -2.13 -13.59 12.06
C ASN A 52 -2.63 -14.87 11.34
N GLN A 53 -3.88 -15.31 11.56
CA GLN A 53 -4.42 -16.49 10.89
C GLN A 53 -4.42 -16.33 9.37
N ASN A 54 -3.91 -17.36 8.69
CA ASN A 54 -3.76 -17.37 7.24
C ASN A 54 -5.10 -17.21 6.53
N ASN A 55 -5.09 -16.41 5.46
CA ASN A 55 -6.24 -16.11 4.59
C ASN A 55 -7.40 -15.33 5.22
N ILE A 56 -7.43 -15.11 6.53
CA ILE A 56 -8.57 -14.48 7.22
C ILE A 56 -8.20 -13.27 8.09
N SER A 57 -6.90 -12.97 8.25
CA SER A 57 -6.41 -11.85 9.06
C SER A 57 -5.71 -10.79 8.22
N CYS A 58 -5.72 -9.51 8.67
CA CYS A 58 -4.70 -8.55 8.22
C CYS A 58 -3.29 -8.96 8.68
N ILE A 59 -2.30 -8.27 8.15
CA ILE A 59 -0.86 -8.52 8.37
C ILE A 59 -0.48 -8.04 9.77
N PRO A 60 0.46 -8.69 10.47
CA PRO A 60 0.95 -8.16 11.74
C PRO A 60 1.50 -6.74 11.59
N GLU A 61 1.43 -5.95 12.66
CA GLU A 61 2.15 -4.68 12.70
C GLU A 61 3.66 -4.91 12.62
N GLY A 62 4.37 -3.95 12.03
CA GLY A 62 5.80 -4.04 11.79
C GLY A 62 6.21 -3.44 10.45
N THR A 63 7.50 -3.57 10.14
CA THR A 63 8.10 -3.07 8.91
C THR A 63 8.60 -4.25 8.08
N TYR A 64 8.26 -4.24 6.79
CA TYR A 64 8.56 -5.29 5.83
C TYR A 64 9.21 -4.71 4.59
N ASP A 65 10.13 -5.45 3.98
CA ASP A 65 10.63 -5.14 2.65
C ASP A 65 9.55 -5.40 1.59
N GLY A 66 9.52 -4.56 0.56
CA GLY A 66 8.71 -4.75 -0.63
C GLY A 66 9.55 -5.13 -1.86
N ILE A 67 8.95 -5.92 -2.76
CA ILE A 67 9.48 -6.20 -4.09
C ILE A 67 8.42 -5.92 -5.16
N LEU A 68 8.88 -5.58 -6.36
CA LEU A 68 7.99 -5.44 -7.51
C LEU A 68 7.75 -6.76 -8.21
N ARG A 69 6.50 -6.96 -8.63
CA ARG A 69 6.05 -8.09 -9.43
C ARG A 69 5.38 -7.57 -10.70
N TYR A 70 5.64 -8.24 -11.82
CA TYR A 70 5.15 -7.88 -13.16
C TYR A 70 4.46 -9.07 -13.85
N ASP A 71 4.29 -10.18 -13.13
CA ASP A 71 3.95 -11.52 -13.62
C ASP A 71 2.43 -11.74 -13.85
N LYS A 72 1.64 -10.66 -13.85
CA LYS A 72 0.18 -10.71 -13.96
C LYS A 72 -0.32 -9.66 -14.94
N THR A 73 -1.59 -9.77 -15.34
CA THR A 73 -2.22 -8.95 -16.38
C THR A 73 -2.26 -7.45 -16.07
N ASP A 74 -2.30 -7.05 -14.80
CA ASP A 74 -2.19 -5.64 -14.38
C ASP A 74 -0.74 -5.12 -14.36
N GLY A 75 0.24 -5.99 -14.62
CA GLY A 75 1.59 -5.65 -15.06
C GLY A 75 2.45 -4.89 -14.06
N TRP A 76 2.05 -4.80 -12.80
CA TRP A 76 2.80 -4.17 -11.71
C TRP A 76 2.10 -4.53 -10.40
N ARG A 77 2.82 -4.85 -9.33
CA ARG A 77 2.36 -4.96 -7.93
C ARG A 77 3.53 -4.79 -6.96
N ILE A 78 3.25 -4.29 -5.77
CA ILE A 78 4.17 -4.37 -4.63
C ILE A 78 3.78 -5.61 -3.80
N GLN A 79 4.73 -6.52 -3.62
CA GLN A 79 4.61 -7.70 -2.77
C GLN A 79 5.51 -7.55 -1.55
N LEU A 80 5.00 -7.86 -0.36
CA LEU A 80 5.79 -7.90 0.85
C LEU A 80 6.68 -9.16 0.88
N LYS A 81 7.88 -9.02 1.44
CA LYS A 81 8.76 -10.13 1.79
C LYS A 81 8.58 -10.52 3.24
N ASP A 82 8.84 -11.80 3.52
CA ASP A 82 9.07 -12.33 4.87
C ASP A 82 7.97 -12.02 5.89
N VAL A 83 6.72 -11.92 5.42
CA VAL A 83 5.56 -11.81 6.31
C VAL A 83 5.44 -13.12 7.10
N PRO A 84 5.41 -13.10 8.45
CA PRO A 84 5.44 -14.30 9.27
C PRO A 84 4.34 -15.30 8.89
N ASN A 85 4.75 -16.51 8.51
CA ASN A 85 3.89 -17.62 8.10
C ASN A 85 2.99 -17.34 6.88
N ARG A 86 3.32 -16.33 6.06
CA ARG A 86 2.55 -15.96 4.87
C ARG A 86 3.42 -15.79 3.63
N THR A 87 2.80 -15.96 2.47
CA THR A 87 3.41 -15.70 1.17
C THR A 87 2.44 -14.95 0.28
N GLY A 88 2.96 -14.29 -0.76
CA GLY A 88 2.11 -13.66 -1.79
C GLY A 88 1.26 -12.48 -1.31
N VAL A 89 1.62 -11.86 -0.19
CA VAL A 89 0.89 -10.70 0.36
C VAL A 89 1.24 -9.46 -0.45
N GLN A 90 0.23 -8.83 -1.05
CA GLN A 90 0.41 -7.78 -2.07
C GLN A 90 -0.50 -6.58 -1.82
N ILE A 91 -0.10 -5.42 -2.34
CA ILE A 91 -0.99 -4.27 -2.54
C ILE A 91 -1.58 -4.37 -3.95
N HIS A 92 -2.90 -4.39 -4.09
CA HIS A 92 -3.53 -4.50 -5.40
C HIS A 92 -4.91 -3.83 -5.49
N MET A 93 -5.46 -3.79 -6.70
CA MET A 93 -6.82 -3.32 -6.97
C MET A 93 -7.86 -4.30 -6.46
N GLY A 94 -8.99 -3.76 -6.03
CA GLY A 94 -10.15 -4.47 -5.49
C GLY A 94 -10.96 -3.51 -4.62
N ASN A 95 -12.18 -3.90 -4.26
CA ASN A 95 -13.13 -3.01 -3.61
C ASN A 95 -13.67 -3.59 -2.29
N TYR A 96 -13.65 -4.91 -2.10
CA TYR A 96 -14.27 -5.58 -0.95
C TYR A 96 -13.34 -6.61 -0.30
N THR A 97 -13.50 -6.81 1.00
CA THR A 97 -12.74 -7.81 1.77
C THR A 97 -12.89 -9.24 1.26
N SER A 98 -14.04 -9.58 0.64
CA SER A 98 -14.27 -10.88 -0.01
C SER A 98 -13.34 -11.17 -1.18
N GLN A 99 -12.63 -10.16 -1.70
CA GLN A 99 -11.69 -10.29 -2.82
C GLN A 99 -10.24 -10.52 -2.36
N ILE A 100 -9.99 -10.58 -1.04
CA ILE A 100 -8.65 -10.74 -0.48
C ILE A 100 -8.60 -11.89 0.53
N LYS A 101 -7.39 -12.44 0.66
CA LYS A 101 -7.02 -13.45 1.67
C LYS A 101 -5.85 -12.96 2.52
N GLY A 102 -5.90 -11.69 2.92
CA GLY A 102 -4.86 -11.01 3.70
C GLY A 102 -3.97 -10.05 2.91
N CYS A 103 -4.26 -9.81 1.62
CA CYS A 103 -3.69 -8.70 0.85
C CYS A 103 -4.29 -7.35 1.25
N ILE A 104 -3.72 -6.26 0.72
CA ILE A 104 -4.17 -4.89 0.95
C ILE A 104 -4.83 -4.37 -0.33
N LEU A 105 -6.05 -3.88 -0.21
CA LEU A 105 -6.75 -3.16 -1.28
C LEU A 105 -6.55 -1.66 -1.12
N VAL A 106 -6.54 -0.93 -2.24
CA VAL A 106 -6.45 0.54 -2.27
C VAL A 106 -7.61 1.18 -3.01
N GLY A 107 -8.06 2.36 -2.58
CA GLY A 107 -9.10 3.13 -3.28
C GLY A 107 -9.07 4.63 -2.98
N LYS A 108 -9.73 5.44 -3.83
CA LYS A 108 -9.80 6.90 -3.67
C LYS A 108 -10.81 7.34 -2.62
N SER A 109 -11.75 6.46 -2.27
CA SER A 109 -12.71 6.65 -1.19
C SER A 109 -12.96 5.33 -0.49
N ALA A 110 -13.49 5.38 0.73
CA ALA A 110 -13.86 4.22 1.53
C ALA A 110 -15.28 4.37 2.07
N SER A 111 -15.93 3.24 2.34
CA SER A 111 -17.19 3.16 3.07
C SER A 111 -17.00 2.27 4.29
N ILE A 112 -17.24 2.84 5.47
CA ILE A 112 -17.17 2.12 6.74
C ILE A 112 -18.27 1.06 6.81
N ASP A 113 -19.52 1.46 6.52
CA ASP A 113 -20.69 0.58 6.63
C ASP A 113 -20.60 -0.63 5.70
N GLN A 114 -20.01 -0.45 4.51
CA GLN A 114 -19.87 -1.52 3.52
C GLN A 114 -18.54 -2.27 3.63
N CYS A 115 -17.62 -1.85 4.51
CA CYS A 115 -16.25 -2.36 4.55
C CYS A 115 -15.61 -2.42 3.15
N SER A 116 -15.66 -1.30 2.43
CA SER A 116 -15.26 -1.22 1.02
C SER A 116 -14.38 -0.02 0.71
N VAL A 117 -13.60 -0.15 -0.36
CA VAL A 117 -12.89 0.96 -1.02
C VAL A 117 -13.36 1.08 -2.47
N GLN A 118 -13.33 2.29 -3.02
CA GLN A 118 -13.85 2.57 -4.36
C GLN A 118 -12.80 3.26 -5.25
N ASN A 119 -13.00 3.21 -6.57
CA ASN A 119 -12.06 3.74 -7.56
C ASN A 119 -10.63 3.18 -7.41
N SER A 120 -10.53 1.87 -7.17
CA SER A 120 -9.29 1.18 -6.86
C SER A 120 -8.25 1.30 -7.97
N ALA A 121 -8.66 1.23 -9.24
CA ALA A 121 -7.76 1.46 -10.37
C ALA A 121 -7.08 2.83 -10.34
N ALA A 122 -7.82 3.89 -9.99
CA ALA A 122 -7.27 5.24 -9.94
C ALA A 122 -6.30 5.42 -8.74
N ALA A 123 -6.62 4.85 -7.59
CA ALA A 123 -5.71 4.81 -6.43
C ALA A 123 -4.44 4.01 -6.76
N TYR A 124 -4.60 2.91 -7.47
CA TYR A 124 -3.50 2.06 -7.91
C TYR A 124 -2.54 2.78 -8.86
N GLN A 125 -3.09 3.53 -9.83
CA GLN A 125 -2.26 4.37 -10.71
C GLN A 125 -1.57 5.51 -9.94
N LYS A 126 -2.22 6.08 -8.90
CA LYS A 126 -1.57 7.08 -8.04
C LYS A 126 -0.37 6.49 -7.29
N LEU A 127 -0.52 5.28 -6.74
CA LEU A 127 0.59 4.55 -6.10
C LEU A 127 1.72 4.24 -7.09
N LYS A 128 1.38 3.72 -8.27
CA LYS A 128 2.36 3.44 -9.33
C LYS A 128 3.11 4.71 -9.72
N LYS A 129 2.40 5.82 -9.94
CA LYS A 129 2.99 7.13 -10.25
C LYS A 129 3.89 7.63 -9.12
N ALA A 130 3.52 7.45 -7.85
CA ALA A 130 4.36 7.83 -6.72
C ALA A 130 5.69 7.06 -6.71
N PHE A 131 5.65 5.75 -6.95
CA PHE A 131 6.87 4.93 -7.05
C PHE A 131 7.78 5.38 -8.22
N TYR A 132 7.20 5.53 -9.42
CA TYR A 132 7.94 5.83 -10.65
C TYR A 132 8.29 7.31 -10.84
N GLY A 133 7.62 8.23 -10.15
CA GLY A 133 7.69 9.68 -10.38
C GLY A 133 6.95 10.16 -11.65
N THR A 134 6.41 9.26 -12.47
CA THR A 134 5.72 9.57 -13.73
C THR A 134 4.63 8.54 -14.04
N SER A 135 3.63 8.93 -14.83
CA SER A 135 2.59 8.03 -15.35
C SER A 135 3.06 7.21 -16.56
N THR A 136 4.19 7.56 -17.17
CA THR A 136 4.73 6.90 -18.37
C THR A 136 6.18 6.47 -18.15
N PRO A 137 6.44 5.52 -17.23
CA PRO A 137 7.80 5.07 -16.96
C PRO A 137 8.38 4.29 -18.14
N ASN A 138 9.64 4.55 -18.48
CA ASN A 138 10.41 3.80 -19.47
C ASN A 138 11.44 2.83 -18.83
N SER A 139 11.59 2.87 -17.52
CA SER A 139 12.51 2.06 -16.72
C SER A 139 11.99 1.93 -15.30
N THR A 140 12.47 0.93 -14.57
CA THR A 140 12.18 0.77 -13.14
C THR A 140 13.27 1.42 -12.30
N PRO A 141 12.94 2.44 -11.49
CA PRO A 141 13.89 3.04 -10.56
C PRO A 141 14.48 1.99 -9.62
N ASN A 142 15.78 2.08 -9.35
CA ASN A 142 16.43 1.28 -8.33
C ASN A 142 16.14 1.86 -6.94
N LYS A 143 14.97 1.53 -6.39
CA LYS A 143 14.54 1.96 -5.06
C LYS A 143 14.32 0.75 -4.15
N THR A 144 14.80 0.85 -2.92
CA THR A 144 14.37 -0.05 -1.85
C THR A 144 12.96 0.33 -1.45
N ILE A 145 12.05 -0.65 -1.36
CA ILE A 145 10.67 -0.42 -0.95
C ILE A 145 10.53 -0.93 0.49
N THR A 146 10.01 -0.08 1.37
CA THR A 146 9.77 -0.42 2.77
C THR A 146 8.30 -0.16 3.09
N LEU A 147 7.59 -1.14 3.67
CA LEU A 147 6.18 -1.02 4.06
C LEU A 147 6.06 -1.17 5.57
N THR A 148 5.55 -0.14 6.24
CA THR A 148 5.28 -0.19 7.68
C THR A 148 3.78 -0.24 7.94
N PHE A 149 3.35 -1.10 8.86
CA PHE A 149 1.97 -1.22 9.33
C PHE A 149 1.88 -0.65 10.73
N LYS A 150 0.98 0.32 10.93
CA LYS A 150 0.74 1.04 12.19
C LYS A 150 -0.76 1.21 12.42
#